data_AF-A0A925F349-F1
#
_entry.id   AF-A0A925F349-F1
#
_cell.length_a   1.000
_cell.length_b   1.000
_cell.length_c   1.000
_cell.angle_alpha   90.00
_cell.angle_beta   90.00
_cell.angle_gamma   90.00
#
_symmetry.space_group_name_H-M   'P 1'
#
loop_
_entity.id
_entity.type
_entity.pdbx_description
1 polymer ?
#
loop_
_entity_poly.entity_id
_entity_poly.type
_entity_poly.pdbx_seq_one_letter_code
_entity_poly.pdbx_strand_id
1 'polypeptide(L)'
;MIEVFKTNVFEQDHAEMLIVQLHKTFLEIKANFDLEDCDNILRIKYTTGSIQPAILINFLKDFGFDAEVLPDTVSLGGKLFL
;
A
#
# COMPACT_ATOMS: atom_id res chain seq x y z
N MET A 1 12.63 -3.18 3.52
CA MET A 1 11.93 -3.39 2.23
C MET A 1 10.72 -2.46 2.17
N ILE A 2 10.30 -2.04 0.98
CA ILE A 2 9.06 -1.28 0.78
C ILE A 2 8.11 -2.18 0.00
N GLU A 3 6.90 -2.34 0.50
CA GLU A 3 5.80 -3.00 -0.19
C GLU A 3 4.82 -1.92 -0.66
N VAL A 4 4.32 -2.04 -1.89
CA VAL A 4 3.42 -1.07 -2.50
C VAL A 4 2.08 -1.74 -2.74
N PHE A 5 1.02 -1.07 -2.34
CA PHE A 5 -0.35 -1.53 -2.54
C PHE A 5 -1.13 -0.50 -3.33
N LYS A 6 -1.90 -0.98 -4.31
CA LYS A 6 -3.04 -0.25 -4.87
C LYS A 6 -4.20 -0.36 -3.90
N THR A 7 -4.93 0.71 -3.68
CA THR A 7 -6.08 0.73 -2.77
C THR A 7 -7.29 1.43 -3.38
N ASN A 8 -8.45 1.29 -2.73
CA ASN A 8 -9.64 2.09 -3.02
C ASN A 8 -9.86 3.23 -2.00
N VAL A 9 -8.80 3.68 -1.33
CA VAL A 9 -8.84 4.81 -0.39
C VAL A 9 -8.65 6.10 -1.18
N PHE A 10 -9.68 6.94 -1.27
CA PHE A 10 -9.63 8.20 -2.03
C PHE A 10 -9.60 9.45 -1.15
N GLU A 11 -10.13 9.34 0.07
CA GLU A 11 -10.30 10.48 0.96
C GLU A 11 -9.12 10.60 1.93
N GLN A 12 -8.60 11.81 2.09
CA GLN A 12 -7.48 12.11 2.98
C GLN A 12 -7.77 11.68 4.43
N ASP A 13 -8.98 11.94 4.93
CA ASP A 13 -9.38 11.57 6.30
C ASP A 13 -9.33 10.04 6.54
N HIS A 14 -9.70 9.25 5.53
CA HIS A 14 -9.61 7.78 5.61
C HIS A 14 -8.17 7.31 5.59
N ALA A 15 -7.32 7.91 4.74
CA ALA A 15 -5.90 7.62 4.69
C ALA A 15 -5.20 7.89 6.03
N GLU A 16 -5.47 9.04 6.64
CA GLU A 16 -4.92 9.40 7.96
C GLU A 16 -5.38 8.45 9.06
N MET A 17 -6.67 8.12 9.08
CA MET A 17 -7.25 7.17 10.03
C MET A 17 -6.60 5.79 9.89
N LEU A 18 -6.42 5.28 8.66
CA LEU A 18 -5.75 4.00 8.41
C LEU A 18 -4.28 4.01 8.82
N ILE A 19 -3.53 5.09 8.54
CA ILE A 19 -2.13 5.22 8.98
C ILE A 19 -2.04 5.11 10.51
N VAL A 20 -2.91 5.82 11.24
CA VAL A 20 -2.95 5.77 12.70
C VAL A 20 -3.23 4.34 13.20
N GLN A 21 -4.17 3.62 12.58
CA GLN A 21 -4.50 2.25 13.00
C GLN A 21 -3.39 1.25 12.64
N LEU A 22 -2.74 1.41 11.48
CA LEU A 22 -1.59 0.62 11.07
C LEU A 22 -0.45 0.75 12.08
N HIS A 23 -0.10 1.97 12.50
CA HIS A 23 1.00 2.18 13.47
C HIS A 23 0.64 1.76 14.89
N LYS A 24 -0.64 1.72 15.25
CA LYS A 24 -1.10 1.12 16.52
C LYS A 24 -1.00 -0.39 16.52
N THR A 25 -1.20 -1.03 15.37
CA THR A 25 -1.27 -2.50 15.24
C THR A 25 0.09 -3.12 14.96
N PHE A 26 0.90 -2.44 14.14
CA PHE A 26 2.19 -2.92 13.65
C PHE A 26 3.29 -1.93 14.04
N LEU A 27 4.08 -2.28 15.06
CA LEU A 27 5.13 -1.39 15.59
C LEU A 27 6.34 -1.24 14.67
N GLU A 28 6.52 -2.18 13.73
CA GLU A 28 7.73 -2.30 12.92
C GLU A 28 7.55 -1.79 11.48
N ILE A 29 6.51 -0.98 11.23
CA ILE A 29 6.25 -0.41 9.90
C ILE A 29 6.21 1.11 9.91
N LYS A 30 6.46 1.71 8.75
CA LYS A 30 6.05 3.07 8.41
C LYS A 30 5.12 2.99 7.21
N ALA A 31 4.06 3.80 7.23
CA ALA A 31 3.00 3.77 6.23
C ALA A 31 2.77 5.18 5.70
N ASN A 32 2.54 5.31 4.40
CA ASN A 32 2.09 6.56 3.79
C ASN A 32 1.18 6.27 2.61
N PHE A 33 0.14 7.08 2.46
CA PHE A 33 -0.67 7.12 1.25
C PHE A 33 -0.12 8.17 0.27
N ASP A 34 -0.34 7.90 -0.99
CA ASP A 34 -0.10 8.78 -2.13
C ASP A 34 -1.37 8.76 -2.98
N LEU A 35 -2.29 9.65 -2.60
CA LEU A 35 -3.62 9.77 -3.19
C LEU A 35 -3.61 10.56 -4.51
N GLU A 36 -2.49 11.20 -4.84
CA GLU A 36 -2.30 11.90 -6.13
C GLU A 36 -1.95 10.92 -7.25
N ASP A 37 -1.48 9.72 -6.90
CA ASP A 37 -1.26 8.64 -7.84
C ASP A 37 -2.60 8.06 -8.34
N CYS A 38 -2.70 7.80 -9.65
CA CYS A 38 -3.90 7.25 -10.29
C CYS A 38 -4.37 5.93 -9.66
N ASP A 39 -3.46 5.18 -9.02
CA ASP A 39 -3.75 3.91 -8.38
C ASP A 39 -4.00 4.01 -6.86
N ASN A 40 -4.05 5.21 -6.28
CA ASN A 40 -4.26 5.46 -4.84
C ASN A 40 -3.36 4.58 -3.95
N ILE A 41 -2.09 4.94 -3.93
CA ILE A 41 -1.04 4.05 -3.47
C ILE A 41 -0.87 4.11 -1.96
N LEU A 42 -0.86 2.95 -1.30
CA LEU A 42 -0.34 2.78 0.05
C LEU A 42 1.07 2.19 -0.02
N ARG A 43 2.05 2.85 0.58
CA ARG A 43 3.42 2.33 0.71
C ARG A 43 3.68 1.94 2.16
N ILE A 44 4.15 0.71 2.36
CA ILE A 44 4.54 0.18 3.66
C ILE A 44 6.04 -0.09 3.66
N LYS A 45 6.78 0.61 4.52
CA LYS A 45 8.19 0.36 4.76
C LYS A 45 8.36 -0.45 6.04
N TYR A 46 8.91 -1.65 5.91
CA TYR A 46 9.31 -2.48 7.06
C TYR A 46 10.61 -1.93 7.67
N THR A 47 10.57 -1.63 8.97
CA THR A 47 11.75 -1.19 9.74
C THR A 47 12.62 -2.38 10.16
N THR A 48 11.98 -3.52 10.44
CA THR A 48 12.59 -4.82 10.73
C THR A 48 11.73 -5.92 10.11
N GLY A 49 12.36 -7.02 9.67
CA GLY A 49 11.66 -8.18 9.12
C GLY A 49 10.77 -7.88 7.89
N SER A 50 9.69 -8.65 7.78
CA SER A 50 8.61 -8.49 6.81
C SER A 50 7.29 -8.97 7.39
N ILE A 51 6.19 -8.40 6.91
CA ILE A 51 4.83 -8.86 7.22
C ILE A 51 4.28 -9.49 5.93
N GLN A 52 3.54 -10.59 6.06
CA GLN A 52 2.86 -11.18 4.90
C GLN A 52 1.83 -10.17 4.35
N PRO A 53 1.86 -9.82 3.05
CA PRO A 53 0.97 -8.81 2.49
C PRO A 53 -0.52 -9.09 2.73
N ALA A 54 -0.93 -10.36 2.75
CA ALA A 54 -2.29 -10.77 3.05
C ALA A 54 -2.80 -10.27 4.42
N ILE A 55 -1.92 -10.12 5.41
CA ILE A 55 -2.28 -9.57 6.73
C ILE A 55 -2.66 -8.09 6.60
N LEU A 56 -1.88 -7.32 5.83
CA LEU A 56 -2.15 -5.90 5.59
C LEU A 56 -3.41 -5.69 4.74
N ILE A 57 -3.63 -6.56 3.74
CA ILE A 57 -4.85 -6.55 2.92
C ILE A 57 -6.09 -6.83 3.76
N ASN A 58 -6.07 -7.88 4.60
CA ASN A 58 -7.19 -8.18 5.49
C ASN A 58 -7.40 -7.07 6.53
N PHE A 59 -6.32 -6.46 7.02
CA PHE A 59 -6.41 -5.32 7.92
C PHE A 59 -7.18 -4.16 7.26
N LEU A 60 -6.83 -3.74 6.04
CA LEU A 60 -7.59 -2.69 5.32
C LEU A 60 -9.05 -3.10 5.11
N LYS A 61 -9.30 -4.37 4.83
CA LYS A 61 -10.65 -4.93 4.63
C LYS A 61 -11.52 -4.85 5.88
N ASP A 62 -10.94 -5.03 7.07
CA ASP A 62 -11.64 -4.87 8.35
C ASP A 62 -12.11 -3.41 8.58
N PHE A 63 -11.48 -2.43 7.91
CA PHE A 63 -11.91 -1.03 7.87
C PHE A 63 -12.78 -0.68 6.66
N GLY A 64 -13.14 -1.65 5.82
CA GLY A 64 -14.01 -1.46 4.65
C GLY A 64 -13.28 -1.07 3.35
N PHE A 65 -11.97 -1.25 3.27
CA PHE A 65 -11.16 -0.91 2.10
C PHE A 65 -10.51 -2.13 1.46
N ASP A 66 -10.34 -2.09 0.15
CA ASP A 66 -9.65 -3.13 -0.61
C ASP A 66 -8.22 -2.70 -0.92
N ALA A 67 -7.32 -3.68 -0.97
CA ALA A 67 -5.94 -3.48 -1.38
C ALA A 67 -5.38 -4.70 -2.12
N GLU A 68 -4.45 -4.43 -3.04
CA GLU A 68 -3.69 -5.46 -3.74
C GLU A 68 -2.21 -5.06 -3.85
N VAL A 69 -1.31 -6.04 -3.81
CA VAL A 69 0.13 -5.79 -3.98
C VAL A 69 0.38 -5.36 -5.42
N LEU A 70 1.08 -4.24 -5.59
CA LEU A 70 1.61 -3.82 -6.88
C LEU A 70 3.07 -4.25 -6.99
N PRO A 71 3.38 -5.25 -7.85
CA PRO A 71 4.76 -5.66 -8.07
C PRO A 71 5.54 -4.56 -8.81
N ASP A 72 6.83 -4.45 -8.54
CA ASP A 72 7.74 -3.59 -9.30
C ASP A 72 7.77 -4.07 -10.77
N THR A 73 6.99 -3.44 -11.64
CA THR A 73 7.10 -3.68 -13.07
C THR A 73 8.35 -2.97 -13.57
N VAL A 74 9.37 -3.72 -13.98
CA VAL A 74 10.34 -3.19 -14.94
C VAL A 74 9.56 -2.97 -16.23
N SER A 75 9.12 -1.74 -16.45
CA SER A 75 8.58 -1.30 -17.74
C SER A 75 9.69 -1.49 -18.78
N LEU A 76 9.70 -2.63 -19.47
CA LEU A 76 10.40 -2.81 -20.74
C LEU A 76 9.67 -1.97 -21.79
N GLY A 77 9.76 -0.65 -21.65
CA GLY A 77 9.32 0.33 -22.60
C GLY A 77 10.26 0.34 -23.80
N GLY A 78 10.09 -0.63 -24.70
CA GLY A 78 10.76 -0.69 -25.98
C GLY A 78 9.84 -1.31 -27.00
N LYS A 79 9.07 -0.46 -27.69
CA LYS A 79 8.32 -0.78 -28.91
C LYS A 79 9.07 -1.80 -29.78
N LEU A 80 8.55 -3.02 -29.91
CA LEU A 80 8.73 -3.76 -31.16
C LEU A 80 7.70 -3.19 -32.13
N PHE A 81 8.08 -2.11 -32.81
CA PHE A 81 7.45 -1.75 -34.06
C PHE A 81 7.80 -2.84 -35.07
N LEU A 82 6.77 -3.51 -35.59
CA LEU A 82 6.70 -4.32 -36.81
C LEU A 82 7.81 -5.38 -37.02
#